data_AF-A0A645CD76-F1
#
_entry.id   AF-A0A645CD76-F1
#
_cell.length_a   1.000
_cell.length_b   1.000
_cell.length_c   1.000
_cell.angle_alpha   90.00
_cell.angle_beta   90.00
_cell.angle_gamma   90.00
#
_symmetry.space_group_name_H-M   'P 1'
#
loop_
_entity.id
_entity.type
_entity.pdbx_description
1 polymer ?
#
loop_
_entity_poly.entity_id
_entity_poly.type
_entity_poly.pdbx_seq_one_letter_code
_entity_poly.pdbx_strand_id
1 'polypeptide(L)'
;MDEADFIMVESTYGDRVHDAPPDYAKALADVLQKTFDRGGNVVIPSFAIGRTQELLYFIRRIKAEHMLRGHESFPVFVDSPLANAATRIFVENAEFCYDAEAKAFVDKGINPLEFPGLNITETSQDSIAINSDTRPKVIISASGMCEAGRIKHHLKHNLWGTKNTILFVGFQAPGTLGRSLIEGAEKVKLFGETIRVNAEILQLPGISGHGDANMLIKWATHFSPKPRRVFVNHGESAVCDIFTKRLIDEFGLNATSPYSGSIYDLVKNEYVLEANAQPLAERERARERGTAERGVSGRGAQERRPEQPDSPYRTLLAALDRLTELIRSGKGRSNREIKTVTSQLNAISDWWERE
;
A
#
# COMPACT_ATOMS: atom_id res chain seq x y z
N MET A 1 3.48 20.64 -22.62
CA MET A 1 2.06 21.00 -22.78
C MET A 1 1.86 22.24 -21.95
N ASP A 2 1.51 23.35 -22.58
CA ASP A 2 1.47 24.67 -21.93
C ASP A 2 0.04 25.24 -21.87
N GLU A 3 -0.92 24.57 -22.51
CA GLU A 3 -2.32 24.97 -22.62
C GLU A 3 -3.24 23.79 -22.28
N ALA A 4 -4.34 24.06 -21.57
CA ALA A 4 -5.41 23.11 -21.29
C ALA A 4 -6.71 23.82 -20.91
N ASP A 5 -7.84 23.38 -21.46
CA ASP A 5 -9.18 23.87 -21.04
C ASP A 5 -9.57 23.34 -19.67
N PHE A 6 -9.24 22.09 -19.39
CA PHE A 6 -9.58 21.35 -18.17
C PHE A 6 -8.39 20.54 -17.73
N ILE A 7 -8.12 20.52 -16.42
CA ILE A 7 -7.08 19.66 -15.85
C ILE A 7 -7.65 18.82 -14.71
N MET A 8 -7.10 17.63 -14.55
CA MET A 8 -7.39 16.73 -13.44
C MET A 8 -6.08 16.43 -12.73
N VAL A 9 -6.03 16.68 -11.42
CA VAL A 9 -4.80 16.61 -10.62
C VAL A 9 -5.04 15.77 -9.38
N GLU A 10 -4.05 14.94 -9.06
CA GLU A 10 -4.05 14.16 -7.81
C GLU A 10 -3.79 15.07 -6.59
N SER A 11 -4.07 14.57 -5.39
CA SER A 11 -3.88 15.31 -4.14
C SER A 11 -3.41 14.41 -3.00
N THR A 12 -2.67 13.34 -3.30
CA THR A 12 -2.15 12.39 -2.31
C THR A 12 -1.37 13.11 -1.20
N TYR A 13 -0.62 14.15 -1.57
CA TYR A 13 0.10 15.05 -0.65
C TYR A 13 -0.25 16.52 -0.82
N GLY A 14 -1.50 16.83 -1.21
CA GLY A 14 -1.95 18.21 -1.40
C GLY A 14 -1.91 19.08 -0.13
N ASP A 15 -1.79 18.45 1.05
CA ASP A 15 -1.76 19.08 2.37
C ASP A 15 -0.36 19.30 2.93
N ARG A 16 0.69 18.77 2.29
CA ARG A 16 2.04 18.74 2.87
C ARG A 16 3.12 19.07 1.86
N VAL A 17 4.16 19.72 2.34
CA VAL A 17 5.41 19.94 1.62
C VAL A 17 6.40 18.92 2.14
N HIS A 18 7.12 18.26 1.24
CA HIS A 18 8.21 17.38 1.66
C HIS A 18 9.42 18.26 2.03
N ASP A 19 10.12 17.91 3.11
CA ASP A 19 11.43 18.50 3.37
C ASP A 19 12.36 18.26 2.18
N ALA A 20 13.40 19.10 2.05
CA ALA A 20 14.42 18.91 1.01
C ALA A 20 14.84 17.43 0.96
N PRO A 21 14.85 16.80 -0.23
CA PRO A 21 14.97 15.36 -0.33
C PRO A 21 16.23 14.94 0.43
N PRO A 22 16.10 14.17 1.54
CA PRO A 22 17.27 13.70 2.25
C PRO A 22 18.10 12.88 1.27
N ASP A 23 19.40 12.79 1.51
CA ASP A 23 20.18 11.73 0.87
C ASP A 23 19.58 10.39 1.30
N TYR A 24 18.74 9.81 0.45
CA TYR A 24 17.96 8.61 0.76
C TYR A 24 18.87 7.43 1.08
N ALA A 25 20.00 7.31 0.38
CA ALA A 25 20.96 6.26 0.66
C ALA A 25 21.51 6.42 2.08
N LYS A 26 21.82 7.65 2.50
CA LYS A 26 22.28 7.93 3.86
C LYS A 26 21.20 7.68 4.91
N ALA A 27 19.99 8.19 4.71
CA ALA A 27 18.89 8.00 5.65
C ALA A 27 18.50 6.52 5.79
N LEU A 28 18.51 5.76 4.69
CA LEU A 28 18.35 4.32 4.72
C LEU A 28 19.52 3.64 5.45
N ALA A 29 20.77 4.02 5.15
CA ALA A 29 21.96 3.48 5.82
C ALA A 29 21.91 3.67 7.34
N ASP A 30 21.46 4.83 7.82
CA ASP A 30 21.30 5.10 9.25
C ASP A 30 20.31 4.13 9.92
N VAL A 31 19.17 3.86 9.26
CA VAL A 31 18.18 2.88 9.73
C VAL A 31 18.77 1.47 9.72
N LEU A 32 19.47 1.09 8.64
CA LEU A 32 20.11 -0.22 8.52
C LEU A 32 21.16 -0.42 9.61
N GLN A 33 22.07 0.55 9.80
CA GLN A 33 23.12 0.51 10.82
C GLN A 33 22.53 0.34 12.22
N LYS A 34 21.58 1.20 12.62
CA LYS A 34 20.92 1.13 13.93
C LYS A 34 20.24 -0.22 14.16
N THR A 35 19.69 -0.82 13.11
CA THR A 35 19.00 -2.11 13.19
C THR A 35 19.96 -3.29 13.25
N PHE A 36 21.05 -3.24 12.51
CA PHE A 36 22.03 -4.32 12.48
C PHE A 36 22.91 -4.32 13.72
N ASP A 37 23.20 -3.17 14.34
CA ASP A 37 23.97 -3.08 15.59
C ASP A 37 23.27 -3.77 16.77
N ARG A 38 21.93 -3.83 16.77
CA ARG A 38 21.15 -4.61 17.74
C ARG A 38 20.87 -6.05 17.28
N GLY A 39 21.38 -6.44 16.12
CA GLY A 39 21.27 -7.79 15.55
C GLY A 39 19.90 -8.14 15.00
N GLY A 40 19.15 -7.15 14.50
CA GLY A 40 17.80 -7.36 13.95
C GLY A 40 17.73 -7.30 12.43
N ASN A 41 16.54 -7.62 11.91
CA ASN A 41 16.23 -7.54 10.48
C ASN A 41 15.51 -6.23 10.16
N VAL A 42 15.69 -5.74 8.94
CA VAL A 42 14.90 -4.64 8.36
C VAL A 42 13.95 -5.22 7.33
N VAL A 43 12.65 -5.18 7.62
CA VAL A 43 11.60 -5.60 6.69
C VAL A 43 11.00 -4.36 6.04
N ILE A 44 11.00 -4.33 4.71
CA ILE A 44 10.54 -3.20 3.90
C ILE A 44 9.33 -3.65 3.06
N PRO A 45 8.09 -3.39 3.51
CA PRO A 45 6.92 -3.48 2.64
C PRO A 45 7.09 -2.54 1.44
N SER A 46 7.08 -3.09 0.23
CA SER A 46 7.32 -2.33 -0.99
C SER A 46 6.39 -2.75 -2.13
N PHE A 47 6.00 -1.80 -2.97
CA PHE A 47 5.33 -2.13 -4.24
C PHE A 47 6.32 -2.82 -5.19
N ALA A 48 5.80 -3.81 -5.93
CA ALA A 48 6.63 -4.62 -6.81
C ALA A 48 7.27 -3.82 -7.96
N ILE A 49 6.61 -2.74 -8.39
CA ILE A 49 7.01 -1.89 -9.51
C ILE A 49 7.33 -0.49 -8.95
N GLY A 50 8.44 0.10 -9.41
CA GLY A 50 8.95 1.41 -9.00
C GLY A 50 9.72 1.33 -7.67
N ARG A 51 9.00 1.25 -6.55
CA ARG A 51 9.56 1.37 -5.19
C ARG A 51 10.69 0.38 -4.90
N THR A 52 10.49 -0.87 -5.30
CA THR A 52 11.50 -1.93 -5.07
C THR A 52 12.77 -1.64 -5.84
N GLN A 53 12.67 -1.14 -7.08
CA GLN A 53 13.84 -0.84 -7.92
C GLN A 53 14.61 0.37 -7.38
N GLU A 54 13.92 1.42 -6.92
CA GLU A 54 14.59 2.56 -6.26
C GLU A 54 15.33 2.13 -4.99
N LEU A 55 14.75 1.26 -4.17
CA LEU A 55 15.44 0.69 -3.00
C LEU A 55 16.70 -0.07 -3.38
N LEU A 56 16.64 -0.90 -4.44
CA LEU A 56 17.81 -1.64 -4.92
C LEU A 56 18.91 -0.67 -5.39
N TYR A 57 18.54 0.39 -6.10
CA TYR A 57 19.47 1.44 -6.51
C TYR A 57 20.16 2.11 -5.32
N PHE A 58 19.40 2.51 -4.29
CA PHE A 58 19.98 3.13 -3.09
C PHE A 58 20.86 2.15 -2.29
N ILE A 59 20.44 0.89 -2.15
CA ILE A 59 21.23 -0.12 -1.43
C ILE A 59 22.55 -0.41 -2.17
N ARG A 60 22.53 -0.40 -3.51
CA ARG A 60 23.75 -0.51 -4.32
C ARG A 60 24.74 0.59 -3.95
N ARG A 61 24.26 1.84 -3.85
CA ARG A 61 25.07 3.00 -3.45
C ARG A 61 25.61 2.85 -2.03
N ILE A 62 24.76 2.46 -1.07
CA ILE A 62 25.14 2.20 0.32
C ILE A 62 26.31 1.21 0.41
N LYS A 63 26.26 0.12 -0.36
CA LYS A 63 27.31 -0.90 -0.41
C LYS A 63 28.57 -0.40 -1.11
N ALA A 64 28.42 0.29 -2.24
CA ALA A 64 29.56 0.81 -3.00
C ALA A 64 30.35 1.89 -2.25
N GLU A 65 29.67 2.69 -1.43
CA GLU A 65 30.25 3.76 -0.61
C GLU A 65 30.62 3.30 0.82
N HIS A 66 30.50 2.01 1.13
CA HIS A 66 30.77 1.43 2.47
C HIS A 66 30.12 2.22 3.62
N MET A 67 28.85 2.61 3.45
CA MET A 67 28.16 3.49 4.42
C MET A 67 27.87 2.81 5.76
N LEU A 68 27.91 1.48 5.84
CA LEU A 68 27.68 0.72 7.08
C LEU A 68 29.01 0.22 7.66
N ARG A 69 29.19 0.40 8.96
CA ARG A 69 30.38 -0.08 9.70
C ARG A 69 30.06 -1.41 10.37
N GLY A 70 30.92 -2.42 10.15
CA GLY A 70 30.79 -3.74 10.76
C GLY A 70 29.74 -4.66 10.11
N HIS A 71 28.97 -4.16 9.15
CA HIS A 71 27.88 -4.90 8.48
C HIS A 71 27.92 -4.81 6.95
N GLU A 72 29.06 -4.48 6.34
CA GLU A 72 29.18 -4.18 4.89
C GLU A 72 28.63 -5.29 3.97
N SER A 73 28.78 -6.55 4.40
CA SER A 73 28.36 -7.74 3.65
C SER A 73 26.92 -8.19 3.94
N PHE A 74 26.05 -7.32 4.48
CA PHE A 74 24.67 -7.67 4.80
C PHE A 74 23.90 -8.23 3.59
N PRO A 75 23.14 -9.33 3.74
CA PRO A 75 22.31 -9.86 2.67
C PRO A 75 21.01 -9.04 2.50
N VAL A 76 20.55 -8.97 1.26
CA VAL A 76 19.31 -8.32 0.86
C VAL A 76 18.47 -9.34 0.11
N PHE A 77 17.23 -9.54 0.55
CA PHE A 77 16.29 -10.47 -0.06
C PHE A 77 15.16 -9.70 -0.72
N VAL A 78 14.93 -9.94 -2.02
CA VAL A 78 13.71 -9.50 -2.71
C VAL A 78 12.79 -10.70 -2.80
N ASP A 79 11.74 -10.67 -1.97
CA ASP A 79 10.78 -11.77 -1.84
C ASP A 79 9.40 -11.40 -2.39
N SER A 80 9.35 -11.29 -3.71
CA SER A 80 8.13 -11.05 -4.47
C SER A 80 8.31 -11.50 -5.92
N PRO A 81 7.63 -12.58 -6.37
CA PRO A 81 7.72 -13.02 -7.76
C PRO A 81 7.40 -11.91 -8.77
N LEU A 82 6.44 -11.04 -8.43
CA LEU A 82 6.08 -9.89 -9.25
C LEU A 82 7.19 -8.83 -9.26
N ALA A 83 7.84 -8.56 -8.12
CA ALA A 83 8.95 -7.60 -8.09
C ALA A 83 10.15 -8.11 -8.88
N ASN A 84 10.42 -9.42 -8.82
CA ASN A 84 11.48 -10.05 -9.61
C ASN A 84 11.22 -9.89 -11.10
N ALA A 85 9.99 -10.17 -11.54
CA ALA A 85 9.59 -9.97 -12.93
C ALA A 85 9.69 -8.51 -13.36
N ALA A 86 9.23 -7.58 -12.51
CA ALA A 86 9.33 -6.15 -12.78
C ALA A 86 10.80 -5.70 -12.90
N THR A 87 11.67 -6.10 -11.98
CA THR A 87 13.10 -5.75 -12.01
C THR A 87 13.77 -6.20 -13.31
N ARG A 88 13.45 -7.40 -13.83
CA ARG A 88 13.94 -7.83 -15.15
C ARG A 88 13.50 -6.90 -16.27
N ILE A 89 12.22 -6.49 -16.27
CA ILE A 89 11.70 -5.53 -17.26
C ILE A 89 12.46 -4.20 -17.19
N PHE A 90 12.75 -3.68 -16.00
CA PHE A 90 13.54 -2.45 -15.85
C PHE A 90 14.95 -2.58 -16.43
N VAL A 91 15.62 -3.71 -16.20
CA VAL A 91 16.97 -3.97 -16.73
C VAL A 91 16.94 -4.11 -18.26
N GLU A 92 15.96 -4.84 -18.80
CA GLU A 92 15.79 -5.04 -20.24
C GLU A 92 15.37 -3.77 -21.00
N ASN A 93 14.79 -2.78 -20.29
CA ASN A 93 14.29 -1.53 -20.87
C ASN A 93 15.02 -0.30 -20.29
N ALA A 94 16.30 -0.46 -19.97
CA ALA A 94 17.14 0.58 -19.36
C ALA A 94 17.15 1.92 -20.12
N GLU A 95 16.92 1.90 -21.44
CA GLU A 95 16.84 3.11 -22.26
C GLU A 95 15.70 4.06 -21.85
N PHE A 96 14.57 3.51 -21.40
CA PHE A 96 13.35 4.28 -21.12
C PHE A 96 13.08 4.44 -19.62
N CYS A 97 13.61 3.55 -18.79
CA CYS A 97 13.25 3.46 -17.38
C CYS A 97 14.22 4.20 -16.44
N TYR A 98 15.37 4.65 -16.93
CA TYR A 98 16.44 5.24 -16.12
C TYR A 98 16.65 6.72 -16.41
N ASP A 99 16.93 7.48 -15.35
CA ASP A 99 17.43 8.85 -15.46
C ASP A 99 18.88 8.87 -15.98
N ALA A 100 19.43 10.07 -16.13
CA ALA A 100 20.79 10.24 -16.66
C ALA A 100 21.86 9.59 -15.77
N GLU A 101 21.67 9.56 -14.45
CA GLU A 101 22.65 8.96 -13.52
C GLU A 101 22.64 7.44 -13.61
N ALA A 102 21.46 6.83 -13.58
CA ALA A 102 21.30 5.39 -13.73
C ALA A 102 21.72 4.91 -15.13
N LYS A 103 21.43 5.69 -16.18
CA LYS A 103 21.90 5.40 -17.55
C LYS A 103 23.43 5.41 -17.65
N ALA A 104 24.11 6.32 -16.96
CA ALA A 104 25.57 6.36 -16.93
C ALA A 104 26.21 5.10 -16.32
N PHE A 105 25.51 4.36 -15.45
CA PHE A 105 25.95 3.03 -15.01
C PHE A 105 25.82 1.99 -16.12
N VAL A 106 24.68 1.98 -16.81
CA VAL A 106 24.40 1.05 -17.90
C VAL A 106 25.39 1.23 -19.05
N ASP A 107 25.70 2.48 -19.40
CA ASP A 107 26.68 2.81 -20.44
C ASP A 107 28.10 2.31 -20.09
N LYS A 108 28.39 2.11 -18.80
CA LYS A 108 29.65 1.51 -18.29
C LYS A 108 29.55 -0.02 -18.14
N GLY A 109 28.46 -0.65 -18.57
CA GLY A 109 28.20 -2.08 -18.40
C GLY A 109 27.88 -2.49 -16.95
N ILE A 110 27.47 -1.55 -16.10
CA ILE A 110 27.15 -1.78 -14.69
C ILE A 110 25.63 -1.83 -14.54
N ASN A 111 25.10 -2.92 -14.00
CA ASN A 111 23.69 -3.02 -13.63
C ASN A 111 23.41 -2.13 -12.39
N PRO A 112 22.54 -1.10 -12.50
CA PRO A 112 22.28 -0.17 -11.39
C PRO A 112 21.42 -0.79 -10.28
N LEU A 113 20.81 -1.96 -10.51
CA LEU A 113 19.92 -2.64 -9.55
C LEU A 113 20.54 -3.89 -8.91
N GLU A 114 21.80 -4.18 -9.21
CA GLU A 114 22.51 -5.38 -8.76
C GLU A 114 23.75 -5.03 -7.91
N PHE A 115 24.00 -5.85 -6.91
CA PHE A 115 25.12 -5.71 -5.99
C PHE A 115 25.43 -7.02 -5.25
N PRO A 116 26.65 -7.20 -4.72
CA PRO A 116 26.99 -8.36 -3.90
C PRO A 116 26.07 -8.50 -2.67
N GLY A 117 25.50 -9.70 -2.49
CA GLY A 117 24.58 -10.01 -1.40
C GLY A 117 23.10 -9.77 -1.72
N LEU A 118 22.75 -9.39 -2.95
CA LEU A 118 21.37 -9.42 -3.43
C LEU A 118 20.93 -10.86 -3.70
N ASN A 119 19.80 -11.26 -3.10
CA ASN A 119 19.20 -12.57 -3.25
C ASN A 119 17.75 -12.40 -3.71
N ILE A 120 17.43 -12.98 -4.86
CA ILE A 120 16.10 -12.93 -5.46
C ILE A 120 15.43 -14.29 -5.20
N THR A 121 14.31 -14.31 -4.48
CA THR A 121 13.63 -15.57 -4.16
C THR A 121 12.47 -15.84 -5.09
N GLU A 122 12.41 -17.04 -5.67
CA GLU A 122 11.38 -17.42 -6.64
C GLU A 122 10.33 -18.31 -5.98
N THR A 123 10.76 -19.32 -5.23
CA THR A 123 9.88 -20.35 -4.68
C THR A 123 9.42 -20.03 -3.26
N SER A 124 8.38 -20.73 -2.82
CA SER A 124 7.94 -20.66 -1.41
C SER A 124 8.98 -21.24 -0.45
N GLN A 125 9.78 -22.22 -0.89
CA GLN A 125 10.85 -22.79 -0.08
C GLN A 125 11.95 -21.76 0.17
N ASP A 126 12.34 -21.00 -0.86
CA ASP A 126 13.31 -19.90 -0.73
C ASP A 126 12.82 -18.85 0.28
N SER A 127 11.54 -18.44 0.15
CA SER A 127 10.90 -17.49 1.06
C SER A 127 10.92 -17.98 2.52
N ILE A 128 10.62 -19.26 2.75
CA ILE A 128 10.66 -19.87 4.08
C ILE A 128 12.10 -19.91 4.62
N ALA A 129 13.07 -20.25 3.77
CA ALA A 129 14.49 -20.34 4.13
C ALA A 129 15.07 -19.00 4.63
N ILE A 130 14.55 -17.86 4.16
CA ILE A 130 14.94 -16.52 4.68
C ILE A 130 14.81 -16.46 6.21
N ASN A 131 13.77 -17.09 6.78
CA ASN A 131 13.53 -17.07 8.23
C ASN A 131 14.57 -17.85 9.04
N SER A 132 15.30 -18.76 8.40
CA SER A 132 16.32 -19.61 9.07
C SER A 132 17.70 -18.98 9.08
N ASP A 133 17.97 -18.01 8.19
CA ASP A 133 19.25 -17.29 8.21
C ASP A 133 19.25 -16.29 9.38
N THR A 134 20.24 -16.40 10.26
CA THR A 134 20.32 -15.64 11.52
C THR A 134 21.09 -14.33 11.38
N ARG A 135 21.69 -14.05 10.22
CA ARG A 135 22.42 -12.81 9.98
C ARG A 135 21.43 -11.64 9.90
N PRO A 136 21.79 -10.45 10.42
CA PRO A 136 21.04 -9.22 10.16
C PRO A 136 20.90 -9.00 8.65
N LYS A 137 19.68 -8.76 8.18
CA LYS A 137 19.36 -8.71 6.75
C LYS A 137 18.30 -7.68 6.41
N VAL A 138 18.23 -7.33 5.14
CA VAL A 138 17.11 -6.59 4.56
C VAL A 138 16.17 -7.56 3.84
N ILE A 139 14.86 -7.44 4.07
CA ILE A 139 13.83 -8.19 3.35
C ILE A 139 12.88 -7.19 2.69
N ILE A 140 12.89 -7.13 1.37
CA ILE A 140 11.97 -6.32 0.56
C ILE A 140 10.88 -7.25 0.03
N SER A 141 9.62 -6.98 0.37
CA SER A 141 8.52 -7.85 -0.06
C SER A 141 7.23 -7.07 -0.33
N ALA A 142 6.45 -7.59 -1.28
CA ALA A 142 5.15 -7.04 -1.66
C ALA A 142 4.02 -7.71 -0.85
N SER A 143 2.89 -7.01 -0.63
CA SER A 143 2.55 -5.66 -1.11
C SER A 143 3.02 -4.51 -0.20
N GLY A 144 3.19 -3.32 -0.78
CA GLY A 144 3.68 -2.12 -0.10
C GLY A 144 2.78 -1.57 1.02
N MET A 145 1.53 -2.03 1.10
CA MET A 145 0.58 -1.66 2.16
C MET A 145 0.23 -2.81 3.11
N CYS A 146 0.95 -3.94 3.01
CA CYS A 146 0.81 -5.12 3.89
C CYS A 146 -0.53 -5.88 3.79
N GLU A 147 -1.35 -5.62 2.78
CA GLU A 147 -2.67 -6.24 2.63
C GLU A 147 -2.62 -7.70 2.16
N ALA A 148 -1.65 -8.04 1.31
CA ALA A 148 -1.53 -9.33 0.65
C ALA A 148 -0.07 -9.69 0.33
N GLY A 149 0.15 -10.95 -0.01
CA GLY A 149 1.46 -11.44 -0.47
C GLY A 149 2.39 -11.90 0.66
N ARG A 150 3.64 -12.17 0.29
CA ARG A 150 4.66 -12.76 1.17
C ARG A 150 5.04 -11.81 2.32
N ILE A 151 4.82 -10.51 2.18
CA ILE A 151 5.06 -9.54 3.25
C ILE A 151 4.33 -9.90 4.55
N LYS A 152 3.12 -10.49 4.48
CA LYS A 152 2.37 -10.89 5.67
C LYS A 152 3.09 -11.98 6.46
N HIS A 153 3.77 -12.90 5.77
CA HIS A 153 4.60 -13.91 6.41
C HIS A 153 5.85 -13.30 7.05
N HIS A 154 6.52 -12.35 6.37
CA HIS A 154 7.65 -11.64 6.96
C HIS A 154 7.25 -10.81 8.18
N LEU A 155 6.11 -10.13 8.13
CA LEU A 155 5.54 -9.44 9.29
C LEU A 155 5.26 -10.41 10.44
N LYS A 156 4.66 -11.58 10.16
CA LYS A 156 4.41 -12.60 11.18
C LYS A 156 5.69 -13.01 11.93
N HIS A 157 6.81 -13.18 11.22
CA HIS A 157 8.07 -13.62 11.82
C HIS A 157 8.89 -12.48 12.45
N ASN A 158 8.67 -11.23 12.06
CA ASN A 158 9.52 -10.11 12.49
C ASN A 158 8.85 -9.13 13.46
N LEU A 159 7.52 -8.95 13.43
CA LEU A 159 6.83 -7.93 14.22
C LEU A 159 7.00 -8.06 15.74
N TRP A 160 7.12 -9.27 16.25
CA TRP A 160 7.24 -9.53 17.69
C TRP A 160 8.67 -9.36 18.22
N GLY A 161 9.66 -9.25 17.32
CA GLY A 161 11.07 -9.11 17.68
C GLY A 161 11.46 -7.66 17.93
N THR A 162 11.86 -7.33 19.17
CA THR A 162 12.27 -5.97 19.60
C THR A 162 13.50 -5.43 18.88
N LYS A 163 14.30 -6.31 18.27
CA LYS A 163 15.48 -5.97 17.49
C LYS A 163 15.14 -5.58 16.05
N ASN A 164 13.97 -5.95 15.53
CA ASN A 164 13.66 -5.76 14.13
C ASN A 164 13.12 -4.35 13.86
N THR A 165 13.24 -3.89 12.61
CA THR A 165 12.55 -2.71 12.09
C THR A 165 11.60 -3.11 10.97
N ILE A 166 10.38 -2.57 11.00
CA ILE A 166 9.51 -2.50 9.83
C ILE A 166 9.60 -1.09 9.27
N LEU A 167 10.17 -0.96 8.07
CA LEU A 167 10.42 0.33 7.44
C LEU A 167 9.44 0.55 6.29
N PHE A 168 8.53 1.50 6.46
CA PHE A 168 7.61 1.94 5.41
C PHE A 168 8.25 3.02 4.55
N VAL A 169 8.13 2.88 3.24
CA VAL A 169 8.81 3.72 2.23
C VAL A 169 7.82 4.35 1.23
N GLY A 170 6.53 4.33 1.55
CA GLY A 170 5.48 4.89 0.71
C GLY A 170 4.17 5.08 1.46
N PHE A 171 3.24 5.79 0.84
CA PHE A 171 1.94 6.12 1.42
C PHE A 171 1.20 4.87 1.89
N GLN A 172 0.54 4.97 3.04
CA GLN A 172 -0.30 3.92 3.61
C GLN A 172 -1.74 4.40 3.71
N ALA A 173 -2.61 3.78 2.92
CA ALA A 173 -4.02 4.15 2.86
C ALA A 173 -4.76 3.80 4.17
N PRO A 174 -5.72 4.64 4.62
CA PRO A 174 -6.61 4.32 5.72
C PRO A 174 -7.27 2.94 5.55
N GLY A 175 -7.35 2.19 6.65
CA GLY A 175 -7.92 0.83 6.66
C GLY A 175 -6.93 -0.29 6.34
N THR A 176 -5.71 0.02 5.89
CA THR A 176 -4.69 -1.00 5.64
C THR A 176 -3.96 -1.42 6.91
N LEU A 177 -3.40 -2.63 6.90
CA LEU A 177 -2.52 -3.11 7.96
C LEU A 177 -1.28 -2.22 8.09
N GLY A 178 -0.70 -1.78 6.97
CA GLY A 178 0.46 -0.90 6.98
C GLY A 178 0.18 0.44 7.67
N ARG A 179 -1.00 1.02 7.41
CA ARG A 179 -1.44 2.24 8.12
C ARG A 179 -1.64 2.02 9.61
N SER A 180 -2.27 0.91 9.98
CA SER A 180 -2.47 0.55 11.40
C SER A 180 -1.14 0.42 12.17
N LEU A 181 -0.11 -0.14 11.55
CA LEU A 181 1.22 -0.27 12.15
C LEU A 181 1.89 1.10 12.36
N ILE A 182 1.78 1.98 11.37
CA ILE A 182 2.30 3.36 11.46
C ILE A 182 1.61 4.14 12.57
N GLU A 183 0.31 3.96 12.76
CA GLU A 183 -0.49 4.64 13.78
C GLU A 183 -0.26 4.05 15.19
N GLY A 184 0.67 3.11 15.35
CA GLY A 184 1.11 2.61 16.65
C GLY A 184 0.28 1.45 17.20
N ALA A 185 -0.33 0.63 16.33
CA ALA A 185 -1.04 -0.57 16.77
C ALA A 185 -0.11 -1.49 17.59
N GLU A 186 -0.46 -1.77 18.85
CA GLU A 186 0.31 -2.67 19.71
C GLU A 186 0.16 -4.14 19.34
N LYS A 187 -0.94 -4.49 18.67
CA LYS A 187 -1.28 -5.85 18.25
C LYS A 187 -1.97 -5.82 16.89
N VAL A 188 -1.67 -6.82 16.07
CA VAL A 188 -2.31 -7.00 14.76
C VAL A 188 -2.70 -8.46 14.56
N LYS A 189 -3.72 -8.73 13.74
CA LYS A 189 -4.16 -10.09 13.42
C LYS A 189 -3.60 -10.51 12.06
N LEU A 190 -2.79 -11.57 12.04
CA LEU A 190 -2.19 -12.13 10.83
C LEU A 190 -2.45 -13.64 10.81
N PHE A 191 -3.04 -14.14 9.72
CA PHE A 191 -3.38 -15.57 9.55
C PHE A 191 -4.21 -16.17 10.69
N GLY A 192 -5.12 -15.38 11.27
CA GLY A 192 -5.95 -15.82 12.40
C GLY A 192 -5.29 -15.63 13.77
N GLU A 193 -3.99 -15.39 13.83
CA GLU A 193 -3.21 -15.24 15.06
C GLU A 193 -3.06 -13.77 15.45
N THR A 194 -3.05 -13.48 16.75
CA THR A 194 -2.76 -12.13 17.26
C THR A 194 -1.28 -12.00 17.55
N ILE A 195 -0.63 -11.04 16.91
CA ILE A 195 0.81 -10.80 16.98
C ILE A 195 1.05 -9.47 17.68
N ARG A 196 1.95 -9.45 18.68
CA ARG A 196 2.40 -8.22 19.32
C ARG A 196 3.36 -7.47 18.41
N VAL A 197 3.20 -6.16 18.35
CA VAL A 197 4.08 -5.26 17.62
C VAL A 197 5.13 -4.73 18.60
N ASN A 198 6.29 -5.36 18.59
CA ASN A 198 7.45 -4.97 19.39
C ASN A 198 8.61 -4.46 18.53
N ALA A 199 8.60 -4.76 17.22
CA ALA A 199 9.54 -4.23 16.25
C ALA A 199 9.41 -2.71 16.15
N GLU A 200 10.52 -2.04 15.87
CA GLU A 200 10.54 -0.59 15.63
C GLU A 200 9.82 -0.29 14.31
N ILE A 201 8.75 0.50 14.34
CA ILE A 201 8.03 0.92 13.14
C ILE A 201 8.56 2.30 12.72
N LEU A 202 9.13 2.38 11.52
CA LEU A 202 9.67 3.62 10.96
C LEU A 202 9.06 3.93 9.61
N GLN A 203 9.06 5.21 9.27
CA GLN A 203 8.75 5.70 7.94
C GLN A 203 9.96 6.45 7.40
N LEU A 204 10.37 6.13 6.18
CA LEU A 204 11.36 6.90 5.45
C LEU A 204 10.61 7.88 4.54
N PRO A 205 10.54 9.18 4.88
CA PRO A 205 9.85 10.16 4.05
C PRO A 205 10.59 10.30 2.72
N GLY A 206 9.88 10.74 1.68
CA GLY A 206 10.48 11.35 0.49
C GLY A 206 10.68 10.45 -0.74
N ILE A 207 10.56 9.12 -0.62
CA ILE A 207 10.69 8.28 -1.83
C ILE A 207 9.38 8.24 -2.64
N SER A 208 8.25 8.66 -2.09
CA SER A 208 6.94 8.59 -2.76
C SER A 208 6.94 9.20 -4.16
N GLY A 209 6.45 8.47 -5.18
CA GLY A 209 6.37 8.94 -6.57
C GLY A 209 5.26 9.97 -6.81
N HIS A 210 4.71 10.55 -5.75
CA HIS A 210 3.65 11.55 -5.79
C HIS A 210 4.26 12.91 -5.48
N GLY A 211 3.89 13.94 -6.24
CA GLY A 211 4.34 15.30 -6.00
C GLY A 211 3.86 15.81 -4.65
N ASP A 212 4.70 16.59 -3.96
CA ASP A 212 4.25 17.33 -2.78
C ASP A 212 3.32 18.50 -3.16
N ALA A 213 2.76 19.19 -2.18
CA ALA A 213 1.83 20.30 -2.43
C ALA A 213 2.42 21.38 -3.35
N ASN A 214 3.71 21.68 -3.24
CA ASN A 214 4.36 22.72 -4.05
C ASN A 214 4.56 22.26 -5.49
N MET A 215 4.96 21.01 -5.70
CA MET A 215 5.09 20.41 -7.04
C MET A 215 3.72 20.35 -7.74
N LEU A 216 2.68 19.92 -7.03
CA LEU A 216 1.32 19.83 -7.57
C LEU A 216 0.75 21.22 -7.91
N ILE A 217 0.95 22.22 -7.05
CA ILE A 217 0.57 23.62 -7.32
C ILE A 217 1.31 24.15 -8.54
N LYS A 218 2.64 23.97 -8.59
CA LYS A 218 3.47 24.43 -9.72
C LYS A 218 2.98 23.83 -11.04
N TRP A 219 2.66 22.54 -11.04
CA TRP A 219 2.11 21.87 -12.21
C TRP A 219 0.73 22.43 -12.59
N ALA A 220 -0.19 22.58 -11.63
CA ALA A 220 -1.54 23.06 -11.89
C ALA A 220 -1.61 24.54 -12.34
N THR A 221 -0.60 25.34 -11.98
CA THR A 221 -0.55 26.79 -12.25
C THR A 221 0.28 27.18 -13.48
N HIS A 222 0.99 26.23 -14.11
CA HIS A 222 1.86 26.52 -15.28
C HIS A 222 1.08 26.83 -16.57
N PHE A 223 -0.17 26.36 -16.69
CA PHE A 223 -0.97 26.50 -17.91
C PHE A 223 -1.34 27.97 -18.21
N SER A 224 -1.20 28.36 -19.47
CA SER A 224 -1.54 29.70 -19.96
C SER A 224 -2.22 29.62 -21.33
N PRO A 225 -3.51 29.99 -21.47
CA PRO A 225 -4.37 30.61 -20.46
C PRO A 225 -4.71 29.66 -19.30
N LYS A 226 -5.17 30.24 -18.17
CA LYS A 226 -5.62 29.44 -17.02
C LYS A 226 -6.74 28.48 -17.44
N PRO A 227 -6.74 27.23 -16.94
CA PRO A 227 -7.78 26.27 -17.26
C PRO A 227 -9.14 26.76 -16.77
N ARG A 228 -10.19 26.45 -17.54
CA ARG A 228 -11.59 26.79 -17.22
C ARG A 228 -12.06 26.10 -15.94
N ARG A 229 -11.54 24.90 -15.66
CA ARG A 229 -11.76 24.15 -14.41
C ARG A 229 -10.58 23.23 -14.08
N VAL A 230 -10.30 23.07 -12.78
CA VAL A 230 -9.40 22.08 -12.20
C VAL A 230 -10.19 21.08 -11.37
N PHE A 231 -10.05 19.79 -11.67
CA PHE A 231 -10.64 18.70 -10.88
C PHE A 231 -9.57 18.10 -9.97
N VAL A 232 -9.77 18.19 -8.66
CA VAL A 232 -8.88 17.59 -7.67
C VAL A 232 -9.40 16.21 -7.29
N ASN A 233 -8.56 15.19 -7.38
CA ASN A 233 -8.90 13.82 -7.06
C ASN A 233 -7.77 13.09 -6.32
N HIS A 234 -7.90 11.77 -6.15
CA HIS A 234 -6.83 10.88 -5.70
C HIS A 234 -6.09 11.39 -4.45
N GLY A 235 -6.85 11.64 -3.39
CA GLY A 235 -6.37 12.06 -2.07
C GLY A 235 -7.42 11.73 -1.00
N GLU A 236 -7.04 11.81 0.26
CA GLU A 236 -8.03 11.74 1.35
C GLU A 236 -8.99 12.94 1.25
N SER A 237 -10.27 12.78 1.60
CA SER A 237 -11.29 13.83 1.42
C SER A 237 -10.87 15.19 1.99
N ALA A 238 -10.34 15.22 3.21
CA ALA A 238 -9.84 16.46 3.81
C ALA A 238 -8.66 17.08 3.03
N VAL A 239 -7.80 16.26 2.44
CA VAL A 239 -6.66 16.71 1.63
C VAL A 239 -7.12 17.26 0.29
N CYS A 240 -8.09 16.60 -0.38
CA CYS A 240 -8.72 17.12 -1.58
C CYS A 240 -9.34 18.50 -1.34
N ASP A 241 -10.05 18.67 -0.22
CA ASP A 241 -10.73 19.92 0.13
C ASP A 241 -9.72 21.04 0.44
N ILE A 242 -8.69 20.74 1.24
CA ILE A 242 -7.59 21.67 1.53
C ILE A 242 -6.91 22.10 0.23
N PHE A 243 -6.52 21.16 -0.61
CA PHE A 243 -5.80 21.45 -1.85
C PHE A 243 -6.65 22.27 -2.83
N THR A 244 -7.94 21.90 -2.99
CA THR A 244 -8.90 22.66 -3.81
C THR A 244 -9.03 24.10 -3.33
N LYS A 245 -9.18 24.30 -2.02
CA LYS A 245 -9.27 25.62 -1.40
C LYS A 245 -8.02 26.46 -1.69
N ARG A 246 -6.83 25.88 -1.60
CA ARG A 246 -5.58 26.58 -1.92
C ARG A 246 -5.50 27.01 -3.38
N LEU A 247 -5.87 26.14 -4.32
CA LEU A 247 -5.90 26.48 -5.75
C LEU A 247 -6.83 27.68 -6.05
N ILE A 248 -7.96 27.76 -5.36
CA ILE A 248 -8.92 28.87 -5.48
C ILE A 248 -8.38 30.13 -4.82
N ASP A 249 -8.10 30.06 -3.51
CA ASP A 249 -7.85 31.23 -2.66
C ASP A 249 -6.47 31.85 -2.93
N GLU A 250 -5.45 31.03 -3.17
CA GLU A 250 -4.06 31.50 -3.34
C GLU A 250 -3.71 31.77 -4.82
N PHE A 251 -4.29 31.01 -5.76
CA PHE A 251 -3.88 31.04 -7.18
C PHE A 251 -4.98 31.47 -8.15
N GLY A 252 -6.21 31.70 -7.66
CA GLY A 252 -7.34 32.14 -8.46
C GLY A 252 -7.69 31.17 -9.59
N LEU A 253 -7.51 29.87 -9.37
CA LEU A 253 -7.96 28.82 -10.27
C LEU A 253 -9.40 28.43 -9.94
N ASN A 254 -10.17 28.09 -10.97
CA ASN A 254 -11.50 27.56 -10.77
C ASN A 254 -11.41 26.05 -10.48
N ALA A 255 -11.40 25.65 -9.21
CA ALA A 255 -11.16 24.25 -8.82
C ALA A 255 -12.36 23.61 -8.10
N THR A 256 -12.45 22.28 -8.16
CA THR A 256 -13.46 21.48 -7.45
C THR A 256 -12.92 20.07 -7.12
N SER A 257 -13.34 19.50 -5.99
CA SER A 257 -13.04 18.12 -5.57
C SER A 257 -14.30 17.23 -5.66
N PRO A 258 -14.64 16.67 -6.84
CA PRO A 258 -15.88 15.91 -7.00
C PRO A 258 -15.83 14.57 -6.24
N TYR A 259 -16.95 14.18 -5.64
CA TYR A 259 -17.10 12.82 -5.08
C TYR A 259 -17.36 11.78 -6.17
N SER A 260 -16.98 10.54 -5.89
CA SER A 260 -17.26 9.39 -6.75
C SER A 260 -18.74 9.30 -7.13
N GLY A 261 -19.01 9.14 -8.42
CA GLY A 261 -20.37 9.12 -8.97
C GLY A 261 -20.86 10.47 -9.50
N SER A 262 -20.09 11.55 -9.34
CA SER A 262 -20.40 12.84 -9.97
C SER A 262 -20.26 12.77 -11.50
N ILE A 263 -21.08 13.52 -12.22
CA ILE A 263 -21.12 13.64 -13.68
C ILE A 263 -21.00 15.12 -14.04
N TYR A 264 -20.04 15.44 -14.91
CA TYR A 264 -19.75 16.82 -15.33
C TYR A 264 -19.79 16.95 -16.85
N ASP A 265 -20.48 17.98 -17.36
CA ASP A 265 -20.51 18.34 -18.77
C ASP A 265 -19.39 19.35 -19.06
N LEU A 266 -18.34 18.91 -19.74
CA LEU A 266 -17.18 19.75 -20.07
C LEU A 266 -17.52 20.83 -21.11
N VAL A 267 -18.49 20.61 -21.99
CA VAL A 267 -18.87 21.58 -23.03
C VAL A 267 -19.60 22.75 -22.38
N LYS A 268 -20.58 22.45 -21.54
CA LYS A 268 -21.36 23.44 -20.79
C LYS A 268 -20.64 23.99 -19.57
N ASN A 269 -19.59 23.30 -19.11
CA ASN A 269 -18.83 23.62 -17.90
C ASN A 269 -19.70 23.63 -16.63
N GLU A 270 -20.55 22.61 -16.47
CA GLU A 270 -21.47 22.47 -15.35
C GLU A 270 -21.60 21.02 -14.87
N TYR A 271 -21.98 20.82 -13.59
CA TYR A 271 -22.35 19.51 -13.08
C TYR A 271 -23.70 19.08 -13.66
N VAL A 272 -23.73 17.89 -14.24
CA VAL A 272 -24.99 17.17 -14.55
C VAL A 272 -25.52 16.50 -13.28
N LEU A 273 -24.61 15.97 -12.47
CA LEU A 273 -24.88 15.37 -11.17
C LEU A 273 -23.68 15.60 -10.26
N GLU A 274 -23.90 16.23 -9.10
CA GLU A 274 -22.87 16.34 -8.06
C GLU A 274 -23.19 15.31 -6.97
N ALA A 275 -22.32 14.31 -6.83
CA ALA A 275 -22.49 13.29 -5.80
C ALA A 275 -22.07 13.85 -4.44
N ASN A 276 -22.70 13.35 -3.37
CA ASN A 276 -22.37 13.71 -2.00
C ASN A 276 -21.43 12.68 -1.37
N ALA A 277 -20.72 13.11 -0.32
CA ALA A 277 -19.90 12.23 0.50
C ALA A 277 -20.69 11.03 1.01
N GLN A 278 -20.19 9.82 0.76
CA GLN A 278 -20.73 8.59 1.31
C GLN A 278 -19.81 8.13 2.45
N PRO A 279 -20.31 7.96 3.68
CA PRO A 279 -19.53 7.38 4.77
C PRO A 279 -19.04 5.98 4.39
N LEU A 280 -17.78 5.67 4.69
CA LEU A 280 -17.29 4.30 4.61
C LEU A 280 -18.04 3.45 5.63
N ALA A 281 -18.65 2.33 5.21
CA ALA A 281 -19.45 1.44 6.07
C ALA A 281 -18.72 0.99 7.35
N GLU A 282 -17.39 0.95 7.33
CA GLU A 282 -16.56 0.63 8.49
C GLU A 282 -16.50 1.77 9.53
N ARG A 283 -16.57 3.04 9.09
CA ARG A 283 -16.69 4.21 9.98
C ARG A 283 -18.06 4.27 10.66
N GLU A 284 -19.13 3.85 9.99
CA GLU A 284 -20.45 3.70 10.62
C GLU A 284 -20.41 2.63 11.71
N ARG A 285 -19.89 1.43 11.40
CA ARG A 285 -19.72 0.35 12.38
C ARG A 285 -18.83 0.72 13.57
N ALA A 286 -17.75 1.48 13.35
CA ALA A 286 -16.87 1.94 14.42
C ALA A 286 -17.53 3.03 15.28
N ARG A 287 -18.30 3.94 14.68
CA ARG A 287 -19.05 4.98 15.38
C ARG A 287 -20.16 4.38 16.23
N GLU A 288 -20.87 3.38 15.71
CA GLU A 288 -21.91 2.63 16.44
C GLU A 288 -21.34 1.86 17.65
N ARG A 289 -20.15 1.27 17.51
CA ARG A 289 -19.44 0.62 18.63
C ARG A 289 -18.99 1.64 19.69
N GLY A 290 -18.46 2.79 19.27
CA GLY A 290 -18.01 3.85 20.17
C GLY A 290 -19.13 4.57 20.92
N THR A 291 -20.35 4.62 20.37
CA THR A 291 -21.53 5.15 21.07
C THR A 291 -22.16 4.13 22.02
N ALA A 292 -22.07 2.83 21.72
CA ALA A 292 -22.55 1.76 22.60
C ALA A 292 -21.76 1.67 23.93
N GLU A 293 -20.47 2.02 23.93
CA GLU A 293 -19.62 1.95 25.13
C GLU A 293 -19.73 3.16 26.06
N ARG A 294 -20.38 4.26 25.66
CA ARG A 294 -20.50 5.51 26.47
C ARG A 294 -21.89 5.79 27.03
N GLY A 295 -22.86 4.90 26.83
CA GLY A 295 -24.24 5.09 27.24
C GLY A 295 -24.77 4.01 28.18
N VAL A 296 -24.23 3.89 29.40
CA VAL A 296 -24.87 3.09 30.47
C VAL A 296 -25.00 3.92 31.74
N SER A 297 -26.14 4.60 31.88
CA SER A 297 -26.80 4.84 33.17
C SER A 297 -28.23 5.34 32.96
N GLY A 298 -29.24 4.56 33.37
CA GLY A 298 -30.61 5.07 33.52
C GLY A 298 -31.70 4.07 33.18
N ARG A 299 -32.45 3.65 34.21
CA ARG A 299 -33.54 2.67 34.22
C ARG A 299 -34.78 3.08 33.41
N GLY A 300 -35.53 2.10 32.89
CA GLY A 300 -36.95 2.25 32.54
C GLY A 300 -37.42 1.32 31.41
N ALA A 301 -38.27 0.35 31.74
CA ALA A 301 -38.81 -0.67 30.84
C ALA A 301 -39.70 -0.08 29.71
N GLN A 302 -39.61 -0.63 28.49
CA GLN A 302 -40.70 -1.41 27.82
C GLN A 302 -40.25 -1.92 26.43
N GLU A 303 -40.34 -3.25 26.29
CA GLU A 303 -40.35 -4.11 25.09
C GLU A 303 -40.13 -3.51 23.70
N ARG A 304 -38.94 -3.77 23.12
CA ARG A 304 -38.78 -4.36 21.77
C ARG A 304 -37.60 -5.32 21.79
N ARG A 305 -37.81 -6.54 21.27
CA ARG A 305 -36.79 -7.60 21.17
C ARG A 305 -35.53 -7.07 20.46
N PRO A 306 -34.30 -7.32 20.96
CA PRO A 306 -33.10 -7.03 20.21
C PRO A 306 -32.98 -8.02 19.05
N GLU A 307 -32.75 -7.52 17.83
CA GLU A 307 -32.26 -8.35 16.73
C GLU A 307 -30.93 -8.98 17.13
N GLN A 308 -30.85 -10.31 17.00
CA GLN A 308 -29.68 -11.09 17.35
C GLN A 308 -28.46 -10.71 16.49
N PRO A 309 -27.24 -10.76 17.05
CA PRO A 309 -26.01 -10.53 16.29
C PRO A 309 -25.89 -11.52 15.12
N ASP A 310 -25.28 -11.07 14.01
CA ASP A 310 -25.02 -11.87 12.81
C ASP A 310 -24.40 -13.23 13.16
N SER A 311 -25.27 -14.25 13.18
CA SER A 311 -24.89 -15.63 13.45
C SER A 311 -23.91 -16.11 12.37
N PRO A 312 -22.87 -16.89 12.72
CA PRO A 312 -22.02 -17.60 11.76
C PRO A 312 -22.84 -18.36 10.69
N TYR A 313 -24.04 -18.81 11.05
CA TYR A 313 -25.00 -19.43 10.16
C TYR A 313 -25.52 -18.48 9.06
N ARG A 314 -25.80 -17.22 9.37
CA ARG A 314 -26.20 -16.21 8.36
C ARG A 314 -25.05 -15.90 7.39
N THR A 315 -23.81 -15.84 7.89
CA THR A 315 -22.63 -15.63 7.04
C THR A 315 -22.41 -16.81 6.09
N LEU A 316 -22.66 -18.04 6.57
CA LEU A 316 -22.62 -19.25 5.74
C LEU A 316 -23.71 -19.23 4.64
N LEU A 317 -24.94 -18.85 4.98
CA LEU A 317 -26.03 -18.72 4.00
C LEU A 317 -25.71 -17.67 2.92
N ALA A 318 -25.19 -16.51 3.31
CA ALA A 318 -24.78 -15.47 2.35
C ALA A 318 -23.65 -15.94 1.41
N ALA A 319 -22.72 -16.76 1.91
CA ALA A 319 -21.67 -17.37 1.08
C ALA A 319 -22.26 -18.40 0.08
N LEU A 320 -23.26 -19.17 0.51
CA LEU A 320 -23.99 -20.13 -0.34
C LEU A 320 -24.78 -19.42 -1.45
N ASP A 321 -25.44 -18.31 -1.14
CA ASP A 321 -26.20 -17.51 -2.11
C ASP A 321 -25.28 -16.96 -3.21
N ARG A 322 -24.15 -16.36 -2.81
CA ARG A 322 -23.14 -15.86 -3.75
C ARG A 322 -22.59 -16.96 -4.66
N LEU A 323 -22.31 -18.14 -4.11
CA LEU A 323 -21.83 -19.29 -4.88
C LEU A 323 -22.90 -19.77 -5.88
N THR A 324 -24.16 -19.79 -5.47
CA THR A 324 -25.29 -20.17 -6.33
C THR A 324 -25.44 -19.23 -7.53
N GLU A 325 -25.30 -17.91 -7.32
CA GLU A 325 -25.31 -16.93 -8.41
C GLU A 325 -24.14 -17.12 -9.39
N LEU A 326 -22.94 -17.42 -8.89
CA LEU A 326 -21.76 -17.68 -9.72
C LEU A 326 -21.91 -18.96 -10.57
N ILE A 327 -22.54 -20.01 -10.02
CA ILE A 327 -22.83 -21.24 -10.76
C ILE A 327 -23.89 -20.98 -11.84
N ARG A 328 -24.95 -20.24 -11.52
CA ARG A 328 -26.03 -19.91 -12.47
C ARG A 328 -25.57 -19.02 -13.62
N SER A 329 -24.67 -18.07 -13.35
CA SER A 329 -24.08 -17.19 -14.36
C SER A 329 -22.99 -17.87 -15.21
N GLY A 330 -22.52 -19.07 -14.83
CA GLY A 330 -21.45 -19.82 -15.50
C GLY A 330 -21.82 -20.57 -16.78
N LYS A 331 -22.92 -20.24 -17.47
CA LYS A 331 -23.28 -20.87 -18.75
C LYS A 331 -22.20 -20.56 -19.81
N GLY A 332 -21.34 -21.53 -20.09
CA GLY A 332 -20.23 -21.42 -21.05
C GLY A 332 -18.86 -21.86 -20.54
N ARG A 333 -18.73 -22.26 -19.26
CA ARG A 333 -17.47 -22.80 -18.72
C ARG A 333 -17.17 -24.20 -19.26
N SER A 334 -15.88 -24.56 -19.27
CA SER A 334 -15.44 -25.85 -19.81
C SER A 334 -15.92 -27.02 -18.94
N ASN A 335 -16.16 -28.18 -19.57
CA ASN A 335 -16.56 -29.41 -18.85
C ASN A 335 -15.54 -29.83 -17.78
N ARG A 336 -14.27 -29.47 -17.93
CA ARG A 336 -13.21 -29.74 -16.94
C ARG A 336 -13.40 -28.90 -15.69
N GLU A 337 -13.64 -27.59 -15.85
CA GLU A 337 -13.87 -26.68 -14.72
C GLU A 337 -15.16 -27.02 -13.97
N ILE A 338 -16.22 -27.37 -14.70
CA ILE A 338 -17.49 -27.83 -14.09
C ILE A 338 -17.24 -29.05 -13.21
N LYS A 339 -16.51 -30.07 -13.73
CA LYS A 339 -16.17 -31.27 -12.94
C LYS A 339 -15.33 -30.95 -11.71
N THR A 340 -14.34 -30.06 -11.82
CA THR A 340 -13.51 -29.66 -10.68
C THR A 340 -14.35 -28.98 -9.58
N VAL A 341 -15.21 -28.04 -9.96
CA VAL A 341 -16.10 -27.36 -9.00
C VAL A 341 -17.08 -28.34 -8.36
N THR A 342 -17.71 -29.22 -9.15
CA THR A 342 -18.61 -30.27 -8.62
C THR A 342 -17.89 -31.17 -7.61
N SER A 343 -16.66 -31.60 -7.88
CA SER A 343 -15.89 -32.43 -6.96
C SER A 343 -15.58 -31.73 -5.64
N GLN A 344 -15.31 -30.42 -5.67
CA GLN A 344 -15.06 -29.63 -4.47
C GLN A 344 -16.33 -29.43 -3.63
N LEU A 345 -17.48 -29.22 -4.29
CA LEU A 345 -18.77 -29.12 -3.58
C LEU A 345 -19.14 -30.42 -2.90
N ASN A 346 -18.99 -31.56 -3.59
CA ASN A 346 -19.23 -32.87 -3.00
C ASN A 346 -18.29 -33.13 -1.82
N ALA A 347 -17.01 -32.76 -1.92
CA ALA A 347 -16.07 -32.92 -0.80
C ALA A 347 -16.46 -32.10 0.45
N ILE A 348 -17.05 -30.92 0.26
CA ILE A 348 -17.59 -30.10 1.37
C ILE A 348 -18.83 -30.77 1.98
N SER A 349 -19.76 -31.27 1.15
CA SER A 349 -20.93 -32.00 1.61
C SER A 349 -20.57 -33.27 2.37
N ASP A 350 -19.64 -34.09 1.83
CA ASP A 350 -19.17 -35.32 2.45
C ASP A 350 -18.40 -35.06 3.76
N TRP A 351 -17.78 -33.88 3.91
CA TRP A 351 -17.14 -33.48 5.16
C TRP A 351 -18.20 -33.11 6.22
N TRP A 352 -19.26 -32.43 5.82
CA TRP A 352 -20.37 -32.05 6.71
C TRP A 352 -21.27 -33.21 7.13
N GLU A 353 -21.43 -34.26 6.31
CA GLU A 353 -22.14 -35.48 6.70
C GLU A 353 -21.33 -36.36 7.67
N ARG A 354 -20.03 -36.09 7.85
CA ARG A 354 -19.12 -36.84 8.74
C ARG A 354 -18.93 -36.19 10.11
N GLU A 355 -19.44 -34.98 10.32
CA GLU A 355 -19.63 -34.33 11.63
C GLU A 355 -21.04 -34.57 12.16
#